data_AF-A0A0K2LB20-F1
#
_entry.id   AF-A0A0K2LB20-F1
#
_cell.length_a   1.000
_cell.length_b   1.000
_cell.length_c   1.000
_cell.angle_alpha   90.00
_cell.angle_beta   90.00
_cell.angle_gamma   90.00
#
_symmetry.space_group_name_H-M   'P 1'
#
loop_
_entity.id
_entity.type
_entity.pdbx_description
1 polymer ?
#
loop_
_entity_poly.entity_id
_entity_poly.type
_entity_poly.pdbx_seq_one_letter_code
_entity_poly.pdbx_strand_id
1 'polypeptide(L)'
;MQTLEYNFPKGTYTFTTMSRSIYRITISDSKVVLNRTRDNLRGRELRKDSEDIEVLNDFKIEVGKPAILTLQPLNPAATFTTRITTPVVKISQEL
;
A
#
# COMPACT_ATOMS: atom_id res chain seq x y z
N MET A 1 -2.36 -9.10 17.15
CA MET A 1 -2.12 -7.86 16.36
C MET A 1 -2.76 -8.06 15.00
N GLN A 2 -3.38 -7.03 14.42
CA GLN A 2 -4.02 -7.13 13.11
C GLN A 2 -2.96 -7.08 11.99
N THR A 3 -3.11 -7.94 10.99
CA THR A 3 -2.17 -8.11 9.87
C THR A 3 -2.93 -8.16 8.54
N LEU A 4 -2.29 -7.74 7.46
CA LEU A 4 -2.72 -7.93 6.07
C LEU A 4 -1.54 -8.56 5.29
N GLU A 5 -1.80 -9.67 4.61
CA GLU A 5 -0.79 -10.44 3.89
C GLU A 5 -1.16 -10.58 2.42
N TYR A 6 -0.16 -10.84 1.57
CA TYR A 6 -0.36 -10.99 0.13
C TYR A 6 -1.40 -12.05 -0.25
N ASN A 7 -1.45 -13.16 0.51
CA ASN A 7 -2.37 -14.28 0.26
C ASN A 7 -3.73 -14.14 0.99
N PHE A 8 -4.09 -12.93 1.45
CA PHE A 8 -5.42 -12.71 2.02
C PHE A 8 -6.51 -12.95 0.98
N PRO A 9 -7.76 -13.19 1.42
CA PRO A 9 -8.89 -13.28 0.52
C PRO A 9 -8.94 -12.10 -0.45
N LYS A 10 -9.49 -12.34 -1.64
CA LYS A 10 -9.71 -11.26 -2.61
C LYS A 10 -10.57 -10.19 -1.98
N GLY A 11 -10.24 -8.95 -2.27
CA GLY A 11 -10.95 -7.82 -1.73
C GLY A 11 -10.09 -6.57 -1.72
N THR A 12 -10.72 -5.50 -1.24
CA THR A 12 -10.05 -4.23 -1.06
C THR A 12 -9.88 -3.97 0.43
N TYR A 13 -8.66 -3.67 0.80
CA TYR A 13 -8.24 -3.41 2.16
C TYR A 13 -7.65 -2.02 2.24
N THR A 14 -7.81 -1.38 3.38
CA THR A 14 -7.19 -0.10 3.70
C THR A 14 -6.25 -0.25 4.87
N PHE A 15 -5.12 0.44 4.82
CA PHE A 15 -4.27 0.60 5.98
C PHE A 15 -3.92 2.08 6.18
N THR A 16 -4.03 2.53 7.43
CA THR A 16 -3.69 3.88 7.85
C THR A 16 -2.38 3.86 8.60
N THR A 17 -1.51 4.81 8.30
CA THR A 17 -0.19 4.94 8.92
C THR A 17 -0.18 6.04 9.99
N MET A 18 0.84 6.08 10.85
CA MET A 18 1.00 7.13 11.88
C MET A 18 1.06 8.54 11.28
N SER A 19 1.65 8.68 10.09
CA SER A 19 1.60 9.92 9.33
C SER A 19 0.20 10.20 8.74
N ARG A 20 -0.84 9.47 9.13
CA ARG A 20 -2.22 9.57 8.61
C ARG A 20 -2.35 9.35 7.10
N SER A 21 -1.30 8.86 6.42
CA SER A 21 -1.47 8.41 5.03
C SER A 21 -2.36 7.18 5.00
N ILE A 22 -3.33 7.18 4.08
CA ILE A 22 -4.26 6.09 3.84
C ILE A 22 -3.85 5.41 2.53
N TYR A 23 -3.66 4.12 2.62
CA TYR A 23 -3.35 3.27 1.48
C TYR A 23 -4.47 2.27 1.30
N ARG A 24 -4.81 1.99 0.05
CA ARG A 24 -5.77 0.98 -0.37
C ARG A 24 -5.01 -0.09 -1.13
N ILE A 25 -5.13 -1.34 -0.69
CA ILE A 25 -4.60 -2.53 -1.35
C ILE A 25 -5.78 -3.32 -1.89
N THR A 26 -5.76 -3.63 -3.17
CA THR A 26 -6.74 -4.52 -3.80
C THR A 26 -6.05 -5.81 -4.19
N ILE A 27 -6.51 -6.93 -3.62
CA ILE A 27 -6.05 -8.28 -3.89
C ILE A 27 -7.03 -8.93 -4.86
N SER A 28 -6.54 -9.37 -6.02
CA SER A 28 -7.32 -10.02 -7.08
C SER A 28 -6.63 -11.31 -7.53
N ASP A 29 -7.27 -12.08 -8.41
CA ASP A 29 -6.70 -13.32 -8.97
C ASP A 29 -5.37 -13.10 -9.70
N SER A 30 -5.24 -11.97 -10.40
CA SER A 30 -4.14 -11.75 -11.34
C SER A 30 -3.02 -10.89 -10.79
N LYS A 31 -3.32 -10.02 -9.83
CA LYS A 31 -2.34 -9.07 -9.27
C LYS A 31 -2.81 -8.47 -7.95
N VAL A 32 -1.86 -7.84 -7.26
CA VAL A 32 -2.13 -6.94 -6.14
C VAL A 32 -1.75 -5.51 -6.54
N VAL A 33 -2.65 -4.57 -6.28
CA VAL A 33 -2.40 -3.14 -6.55
C VAL A 33 -2.50 -2.32 -5.27
N LEU A 34 -1.61 -1.34 -5.16
CA LEU A 34 -1.58 -0.32 -4.12
C LEU A 34 -2.01 1.01 -4.71
N ASN A 35 -2.95 1.66 -4.05
CA ASN A 35 -3.35 3.03 -4.30
C ASN A 35 -3.14 3.84 -3.02
N ARG A 36 -2.60 5.05 -3.12
CA ARG A 36 -2.53 5.95 -1.96
C ARG A 36 -3.54 7.07 -2.14
N THR A 37 -4.45 7.21 -1.19
CA THR A 37 -5.42 8.31 -1.20
C THR A 37 -4.69 9.63 -1.10
N ARG A 38 -4.95 10.55 -2.05
CA ARG A 38 -4.40 11.91 -2.01
C ARG A 38 -4.86 12.64 -0.75
N ASP A 39 -3.91 13.16 0.00
CA ASP A 39 -4.20 14.03 1.15
C ASP A 39 -4.08 15.50 0.70
N ASN A 40 -5.22 16.11 0.40
CA ASN A 40 -5.29 17.51 -0.05
C ASN A 40 -4.84 18.52 1.02
N LEU A 41 -4.73 18.11 2.29
CA LEU A 41 -4.35 18.99 3.41
C LEU A 41 -2.83 19.00 3.68
N ARG A 42 -2.06 18.08 3.09
CA ARG A 42 -0.63 17.89 3.40
C ARG A 42 0.36 18.44 2.38
N GLY A 43 -0.12 19.16 1.36
CA GLY A 43 0.68 20.04 0.51
C GLY A 43 1.76 19.38 -0.36
N ARG A 44 2.06 18.08 -0.20
CA ARG A 44 2.96 17.31 -1.07
C ARG A 44 2.21 16.16 -1.70
N GLU A 45 1.86 16.36 -2.95
CA GLU A 45 1.54 15.27 -3.87
C GLU A 45 2.76 14.36 -3.96
N LEU A 46 2.59 13.08 -3.62
CA LEU A 46 3.58 12.11 -4.01
C LEU A 46 3.22 11.56 -5.38
N ARG A 47 4.27 11.19 -6.09
CA ARG A 47 4.21 10.53 -7.38
C ARG A 47 3.25 9.33 -7.34
N LYS A 48 2.30 9.28 -8.29
CA LYS A 48 1.23 8.27 -8.41
C LYS A 48 0.21 8.28 -7.25
N ASP A 49 0.02 9.42 -6.58
CA ASP A 49 -1.13 9.59 -5.69
C ASP A 49 -2.44 9.40 -6.45
N SER A 50 -3.39 8.69 -5.83
CA SER A 50 -4.67 8.29 -6.43
C SER A 50 -4.55 7.38 -7.66
N GLU A 51 -3.36 6.90 -8.02
CA GLU A 51 -3.14 5.95 -9.11
C GLU A 51 -2.76 4.57 -8.56
N ASP A 52 -3.18 3.53 -9.27
CA ASP A 52 -2.83 2.15 -8.92
C ASP A 52 -1.38 1.85 -9.32
N ILE A 53 -0.66 1.21 -8.40
CA ILE A 53 0.71 0.74 -8.58
C ILE A 53 0.75 -0.73 -8.22
N GLU A 54 1.28 -1.57 -9.11
CA GLU A 54 1.38 -3.00 -8.84
C GLU A 54 2.38 -3.29 -7.71
N VAL A 55 1.99 -4.21 -6.83
CA VAL A 55 2.85 -4.78 -5.78
C VAL A 55 3.45 -6.07 -6.34
N LEU A 56 4.78 -6.11 -6.47
CA LEU A 56 5.47 -7.14 -7.24
C LEU A 56 5.80 -8.40 -6.42
N ASN A 57 5.91 -8.28 -5.10
CA ASN A 57 6.32 -9.36 -4.21
C ASN A 57 5.33 -9.55 -3.07
N ASP A 58 5.38 -10.72 -2.46
CA ASP A 58 4.73 -11.01 -1.18
C ASP A 58 5.07 -9.95 -0.14
N PHE A 59 4.06 -9.59 0.65
CA PHE A 59 4.17 -8.60 1.70
C PHE A 59 3.45 -9.05 2.96
N LYS A 60 3.84 -8.42 4.07
CA LYS A 60 3.17 -8.52 5.35
C LYS A 60 3.08 -7.14 5.99
N ILE A 61 1.86 -6.66 6.19
CA ILE A 61 1.58 -5.36 6.81
C ILE A 61 1.01 -5.62 8.20
N GLU A 62 1.68 -5.13 9.23
CA GLU A 62 1.31 -5.34 10.63
C GLU A 62 1.07 -4.01 11.33
N VAL A 63 -0.02 -3.92 12.11
CA VAL A 63 -0.21 -2.78 13.03
C VAL A 63 0.97 -2.68 13.99
N GLY A 64 1.48 -1.46 14.19
CA GLY A 64 2.65 -1.16 15.02
C GLY A 64 3.98 -1.18 14.27
N LYS A 65 4.03 -1.65 13.02
CA LYS A 65 5.26 -1.71 12.21
C LYS A 65 5.14 -0.90 10.92
N PRO A 66 6.26 -0.37 10.38
CA PRO A 66 6.32 0.14 9.01
C PRO A 66 5.83 -0.90 8.00
N ALA A 67 5.00 -0.50 7.03
CA ALA A 67 4.74 -1.33 5.86
C ALA A 67 5.92 -1.19 4.89
N ILE A 68 6.39 -2.32 4.36
CA ILE A 68 7.45 -2.40 3.35
C ILE A 68 6.87 -3.10 2.13
N LEU A 69 6.87 -2.42 0.99
CA LEU A 69 6.26 -2.92 -0.25
C LEU A 69 7.23 -2.77 -1.42
N THR A 70 7.37 -3.83 -2.22
CA THR A 70 8.06 -3.82 -3.50
C THR A 70 7.05 -3.48 -4.59
N LEU A 71 7.26 -2.38 -5.29
CA LEU A 71 6.32 -1.80 -6.24
C LEU A 71 6.91 -1.73 -7.65
N GLN A 72 6.03 -1.70 -8.65
CA GLN A 72 6.38 -1.37 -10.02
C GLN A 72 7.15 -0.02 -10.07
N PRO A 73 8.33 0.02 -10.69
CA PRO A 73 9.11 1.25 -10.81
C PRO A 73 8.54 2.13 -11.93
N LEU A 74 8.86 3.42 -11.92
CA LEU A 74 8.59 4.28 -13.09
C LEU A 74 9.67 4.20 -14.15
N ASN A 75 10.93 4.03 -13.73
CA ASN A 75 12.01 3.86 -14.66
C ASN A 75 11.94 2.43 -15.19
N PRO A 76 11.69 2.21 -16.48
CA PRO A 76 11.62 0.85 -17.04
C PRO A 76 12.95 0.10 -16.94
N ALA A 77 14.08 0.80 -16.76
CA ALA A 77 15.38 0.19 -16.54
C ALA A 77 15.58 -0.31 -15.08
N ALA A 78 14.72 0.08 -14.14
CA ALA A 78 14.75 -0.46 -12.79
C ALA A 78 13.84 -1.69 -12.71
N THR A 79 14.22 -2.66 -11.87
CA THR A 79 13.41 -3.87 -11.64
C THR A 79 12.23 -3.59 -10.71
N PHE A 80 12.44 -2.78 -9.67
CA PHE A 80 11.41 -2.40 -8.70
C PHE A 80 11.75 -1.10 -7.98
N THR A 81 10.78 -0.57 -7.23
CA THR A 81 11.00 0.48 -6.23
C THR A 81 10.42 0.05 -4.89
N THR A 82 11.02 0.46 -3.79
CA THR A 82 10.53 0.11 -2.44
C THR A 82 9.78 1.27 -1.82
N ARG A 83 8.61 0.99 -1.25
CA ARG A 83 7.88 1.91 -0.37
C ARG A 83 8.03 1.45 1.07
N ILE A 84 8.48 2.36 1.93
CA ILE A 84 8.51 2.18 3.38
C ILE A 84 7.66 3.28 4.01
N THR A 85 6.72 2.91 4.87
CA THR A 85 5.82 3.86 5.54
C THR A 85 6.25 4.16 6.97
N THR A 86 5.65 5.16 7.61
CA THR A 86 5.59 5.18 9.09
C THR A 86 4.77 4.00 9.61
N PRO A 87 4.87 3.64 10.91
CA PRO A 87 4.12 2.49 11.44
C PRO A 87 2.63 2.52 11.12
N VAL A 88 2.07 1.35 10.81
CA VAL A 88 0.63 1.18 10.55
C VAL A 88 -0.14 1.25 11.87
N VAL A 89 -1.24 2.00 11.90
CA VAL A 89 -2.08 2.18 13.09
C VAL A 89 -3.44 1.50 12.96
N LYS A 90 -3.89 1.21 11.73
CA LYS A 90 -5.18 0.57 11.47
C LYS A 90 -5.14 -0.19 10.16
N ILE A 91 -5.82 -1.34 10.13
CA ILE A 91 -6.13 -2.09 8.92
C ILE A 91 -7.66 -2.32 8.89
N SER A 92 -8.28 -2.19 7.72
CA SER A 92 -9.72 -2.45 7.52
C SER A 92 -9.98 -3.07 6.16
N GLN A 93 -11.07 -3.81 6.02
CA GLN A 93 -11.59 -4.25 4.72
C GLN A 93 -12.70 -3.30 4.27
N GLU A 94 -12.71 -2.94 2.99
CA GLU A 94 -13.84 -2.24 2.37
C GLU A 94 -14.96 -3.26 2.10
N LEU A 95 -16.19 -2.92 2.50
CA LEU A 95 -17.39 -3.74 2.32
C LEU A 95 -17.98 -3.56 0.92
#